data_AF-A0A5E4BQE3-F1
#
_entry.id   AF-A0A5E4BQE3-F1
#
_cell.length_a   1.000
_cell.length_b   1.000
_cell.length_c   1.000
_cell.angle_alpha   90.00
_cell.angle_beta   90.00
_cell.angle_gamma   90.00
#
_symmetry.space_group_name_H-M   'P 1'
#
loop_
_entity.id
_entity.type
_entity.pdbx_description
1 polymer ?
#
loop_
_entity_poly.entity_id
_entity_poly.type
_entity_poly.pdbx_seq_one_letter_code
_entity_poly.pdbx_strand_id
1 'polypeptide(L)' 'SNQLGPIYGHTSVMTGTLLDDHHWHSVVIERQGRSINLTLDRSVQHFRTNGEFDYLDLDYE' A
#
# COMPACT_ATOMS: atom_id res chain seq x y z
N SER A 1 -14.89 -10.30 21.67
CA SER A 1 -14.22 -9.03 21.97
C SER A 1 -13.23 -8.75 20.85
N ASN A 2 -13.55 -7.84 19.93
CA ASN A 2 -12.59 -7.41 18.90
C ASN A 2 -11.66 -6.35 19.50
N GLN A 3 -10.69 -6.80 20.29
CA GLN A 3 -9.56 -5.97 20.68
C GLN A 3 -8.39 -6.33 19.77
N LEU A 4 -8.41 -5.77 18.55
CA LEU A 4 -7.17 -5.65 17.78
C LEU A 4 -6.27 -4.71 18.58
N GLY A 5 -5.16 -5.25 19.10
CA GLY A 5 -4.13 -4.45 19.76
C GLY A 5 -3.60 -3.33 18.85
N PRO A 6 -2.70 -2.47 19.35
CA PRO A 6 -2.15 -1.39 18.53
C PRO A 6 -1.62 -1.96 17.22
N ILE A 7 -1.99 -1.32 16.11
CA ILE A 7 -1.70 -1.77 14.75
C ILE A 7 -0.17 -1.69 14.56
N TYR A 8 0.57 -2.72 14.96
CA TYR A 8 2.02 -2.81 14.80
C TYR A 8 2.32 -2.95 13.31
N GLY A 9 2.31 -1.82 12.59
CA GLY A 9 2.58 -1.77 11.17
C GLY A 9 1.71 -0.86 10.33
N HIS A 10 0.87 -0.02 10.95
CA HIS A 10 0.17 1.04 10.21
C HIS A 10 1.16 1.83 9.36
N THR A 11 0.95 1.80 8.04
CA THR A 11 1.81 2.44 7.04
C THR A 11 0.90 3.31 6.19
N SER A 12 1.19 4.62 6.15
CA SER A 12 0.46 5.57 5.31
C SER A 12 1.45 6.23 4.35
N VAL A 13 1.08 6.29 3.09
CA VAL A 13 1.89 6.85 2.00
C VAL A 13 0.95 7.62 1.08
N MET A 14 1.41 8.77 0.60
CA MET A 14 0.67 9.60 -0.36
C MET A 14 1.51 9.76 -1.62
N THR A 15 0.86 9.64 -2.78
CA THR A 15 1.44 9.86 -4.11
C THR A 15 0.43 10.56 -5.01
N GLY A 16 0.94 11.23 -6.05
CA GLY A 16 0.12 11.88 -7.07
C GLY A 16 -0.25 13.32 -6.80
N THR A 17 -0.71 13.97 -7.87
CA THR A 17 -1.28 15.32 -7.87
C THR A 17 -2.46 15.34 -8.83
N LEU A 18 -3.57 15.96 -8.43
CA LEU A 18 -4.74 16.23 -9.27
C LEU A 18 -5.31 14.97 -9.96
N LEU A 19 -5.93 14.09 -9.16
CA LEU A 19 -6.61 12.88 -9.66
C LEU A 19 -8.07 13.13 -10.06
N ASP A 20 -8.55 14.36 -9.83
CA ASP A 20 -9.90 14.83 -10.08
C ASP A 20 -10.04 15.56 -11.42
N ASP A 21 -9.15 15.26 -12.37
CA ASP A 21 -9.04 15.96 -13.65
C ASP A 21 -9.91 15.37 -14.79
N HIS A 22 -10.83 14.45 -14.44
CA HIS A 22 -11.73 13.72 -15.35
C HIS A 22 -11.05 12.72 -16.30
N HIS A 23 -9.81 12.31 -16.02
CA HIS A 23 -9.15 11.22 -16.74
C HIS A 23 -9.12 9.92 -15.92
N TRP A 24 -8.93 8.80 -16.61
CA TRP A 24 -8.64 7.53 -15.96
C TRP A 24 -7.18 7.50 -15.52
N HIS A 25 -6.96 7.15 -14.26
CA HIS A 25 -5.64 6.93 -13.70
C HIS A 25 -5.44 5.44 -13.41
N SER A 26 -4.21 4.97 -13.59
CA SER A 26 -3.82 3.59 -13.28
C SER A 26 -3.01 3.54 -11.98
N VAL A 27 -3.33 2.56 -11.14
CA VAL A 27 -2.61 2.31 -9.88
C VAL A 27 -2.13 0.87 -9.87
N VAL A 28 -0.84 0.68 -9.62
CA VAL A 28 -0.22 -0.63 -9.47
C VAL A 28 0.48 -0.69 -8.12
N ILE A 29 0.22 -1.77 -7.38
CA ILE A 29 0.87 -2.06 -6.11
C ILE A 29 1.60 -3.39 -6.25
N GLU A 30 2.92 -3.36 -6.13
CA GLU A 30 3.76 -4.56 -6.10
C GLU A 30 4.39 -4.68 -4.71
N ARG A 31 4.29 -5.87 -4.11
CA ARG A 31 4.82 -6.13 -2.78
C ARG A 31 5.79 -7.31 -2.80
N GLN A 32 6.96 -7.12 -2.21
CA GLN A 32 7.91 -8.19 -1.91
C GLN A 32 8.38 -8.06 -0.46
N GLY A 33 7.93 -8.97 0.41
CA GLY A 33 8.19 -8.81 1.84
C GLY A 33 7.52 -7.54 2.36
N ARG A 34 8.33 -6.69 2.99
CA ARG A 34 7.92 -5.35 3.45
C ARG A 34 8.18 -4.24 2.43
N SER A 35 8.82 -4.54 1.30
CA SER A 35 9.10 -3.56 0.25
C SER A 35 7.89 -3.42 -0.67
N ILE A 36 7.46 -2.18 -0.91
CA ILE A 36 6.33 -1.85 -1.77
C ILE A 36 6.79 -0.91 -2.88
N ASN A 37 6.39 -1.21 -4.11
CA ASN A 37 6.36 -0.26 -5.21
C ASN A 37 4.91 0.17 -5.44
N LEU A 38 4.63 1.46 -5.26
CA LEU A 38 3.37 2.07 -5.62
C LEU A 38 3.57 2.89 -6.89
N THR A 39 2.97 2.44 -7.99
CA THR A 39 3.02 3.15 -9.27
C THR A 39 1.68 3.81 -9.54
N LEU A 40 1.68 5.13 -9.69
CA LEU A 40 0.54 5.91 -10.15
C LEU A 40 0.85 6.46 -11.55
N ASP A 41 0.08 6.02 -12.54
CA ASP A 41 0.24 6.25 -13.98
C ASP A 41 1.59 5.81 -14.55
N ARG A 42 2.66 6.49 -14.17
CA ARG A 42 4.06 6.19 -14.50
C ARG A 42 5.04 6.55 -13.39
N SER A 43 4.57 7.20 -12.32
CA SER A 43 5.39 7.64 -11.20
C SER A 43 5.44 6.55 -10.14
N VAL A 44 6.64 6.06 -9.87
CA VAL A 44 6.87 5.00 -8.88
C VAL A 44 7.34 5.62 -7.56
N GLN A 45 6.66 5.26 -6.48
CA GLN A 45 7.09 5.55 -5.12
C GLN A 45 7.44 4.26 -4.39
N HIS A 46 8.66 4.22 -3.86
CA HIS A 46 9.17 3.08 -3.10
C HIS A 46 9.07 3.36 -1.61
N PHE A 47 8.53 2.41 -0.86
CA PHE A 47 8.50 2.49 0.60
C PHE A 47 8.54 1.12 1.26
N ARG A 48 8.82 1.12 2.57
CA ARG A 48 8.80 -0.07 3.40
C ARG A 48 7.67 0.03 4.41
N THR A 49 6.95 -1.06 4.64
CA THR A 49 5.91 -1.11 5.67
C THR A 49 6.51 -1.04 7.08
N ASN A 50 5.82 -0.36 7.98
CA ASN A 50 6.21 -0.21 9.39
C ASN A 50 6.05 -1.52 10.19
N GLY A 51 5.30 -2.49 9.67
CA GLY A 51 5.06 -3.78 10.31
C GLY A 51 6.14 -4.79 9.96
N GLU A 52 6.24 -5.86 10.75
CA GLU A 52 7.22 -6.94 10.55
C GLU A 52 6.69 -8.07 9.66
N PHE A 53 5.52 -7.90 9.03
CA PHE A 53 4.91 -8.91 8.18
C PHE A 53 5.62 -9.00 6.81
N ASP A 54 6.17 -10.16 6.49
CA ASP A 54 6.82 -10.42 5.19
C ASP A 54 5.90 -11.09 4.16
N TYR A 55 4.73 -11.56 4.55
CA TYR A 55 3.74 -12.14 3.62
C TYR A 55 2.37 -11.48 3.79
N LEU A 56 1.49 -11.70 2.81
CA LEU A 56 0.08 -11.29 2.88
C LEU A 56 -0.72 -12.54 3.21
N ASP A 57 -1.29 -12.59 4.41
CA ASP A 57 -2.22 -13.66 4.78
C ASP A 57 -3.60 -13.26 4.26
N LEU A 58 -4.00 -13.85 3.13
CA LEU A 58 -5.34 -13.66 2.57
C LEU A 58 -6.17 -14.87 2.94
N ASP A 59 -7.23 -14.65 3.71
CA ASP A 59 -8.25 -15.67 3.90
C ASP A 59 -8.97 -15.86 2.57
N TYR A 60 -8.78 -17.03 1.96
CA TYR A 60 -9.56 -17.46 0.79
C TYR A 60 -10.77 -18.23 1.33
N GLU A 61 -11.87 -17.52 1.64
CA GLU A 61 -13.19 -18.16 1.87
C GLU A 61 -13.77 -18.70 0.56
#